data_AF-A0A0L6JVL7-F1
#
_entry.id   AF-A0A0L6JVL7-F1
#
_cell.length_a   1.000
_cell.length_b   1.000
_cell.length_c   1.000
_cell.angle_alpha   90.00
_cell.angle_beta   90.00
_cell.angle_gamma   90.00
#
_symmetry.space_group_name_H-M   'P 1'
#
loop_
_entity.id
_entity.type
_entity.pdbx_description
1 polymer ?
#
loop_
_entity_poly.entity_id
_entity_poly.type
_entity_poly.pdbx_seq_one_letter_code
_entity_poly.pdbx_strand_id
1 'polypeptide(L)'
;MTEIKYYSVLQKEFQDLVYLKKALGFEYTAETAAFKRIDTFFTQNELTEKIVSKDLCDIWCRKKSYESISNQSHRISSMRVFCRYLNDIGIQAYVPPKGITRKSPKYEAHIYSDDELKRFLRK
;
A
#
# COMPACT_ATOMS: atom_id res chain seq x y z
N MET A 1 0.05 -7.66 19.57
CA MET A 1 -0.16 -7.25 18.16
C MET A 1 -1.24 -8.13 17.57
N THR A 2 -2.36 -7.55 17.16
CA THR A 2 -3.48 -8.28 16.55
C THR A 2 -3.04 -8.85 15.20
N GLU A 3 -3.22 -10.14 15.00
CA GLU A 3 -2.92 -10.79 13.74
C GLU A 3 -3.90 -10.30 12.66
N ILE A 4 -3.37 -9.72 11.58
CA ILE A 4 -4.18 -9.23 10.47
C ILE A 4 -4.65 -10.42 9.65
N LYS A 5 -5.97 -10.60 9.56
CA LYS A 5 -6.60 -11.62 8.72
C LYS A 5 -6.88 -11.07 7.33
N TYR A 6 -6.64 -11.86 6.29
CA TYR A 6 -6.98 -11.57 4.89
C TYR A 6 -8.18 -12.45 4.46
N TYR A 7 -8.94 -12.04 3.44
CA TYR A 7 -10.21 -12.71 3.06
C TYR A 7 -10.41 -12.89 1.55
N SER A 8 -9.60 -12.28 0.70
CA SER A 8 -9.66 -12.48 -0.75
C SER A 8 -9.17 -13.89 -1.13
N VAL A 9 -9.38 -14.27 -2.40
CA VAL A 9 -8.81 -15.53 -2.94
C VAL A 9 -7.28 -15.60 -2.78
N LEU A 10 -6.60 -14.45 -2.64
CA LEU A 10 -5.16 -14.31 -2.44
C LEU A 10 -4.73 -14.19 -0.96
N GLN A 11 -5.61 -14.53 -0.01
CA GLN A 11 -5.35 -14.41 1.43
C GLN A 11 -4.08 -15.14 1.89
N LYS A 12 -3.80 -16.31 1.30
CA LYS A 12 -2.63 -17.12 1.64
C LYS A 12 -1.36 -16.42 1.16
N GLU A 13 -1.37 -15.89 -0.05
CA GLU A 13 -0.24 -15.20 -0.66
C GLU A 13 0.12 -13.92 0.10
N PHE A 14 -0.86 -13.18 0.63
CA PHE A 14 -0.59 -12.05 1.52
C PHE A 14 0.12 -12.49 2.81
N GLN A 15 -0.38 -13.55 3.44
CA GLN A 15 0.20 -14.08 4.67
C GLN A 15 1.62 -14.59 4.44
N ASP A 16 1.83 -15.35 3.38
CA ASP A 16 3.13 -15.92 3.01
C ASP A 16 4.15 -14.82 2.73
N LEU A 17 3.78 -13.76 2.01
CA LEU A 17 4.67 -12.64 1.75
C LEU A 17 5.07 -11.90 3.04
N VAL A 18 4.12 -11.68 3.95
CA VAL A 18 4.42 -11.06 5.26
C VAL A 18 5.38 -11.94 6.05
N TYR A 19 5.14 -13.26 6.10
CA TYR A 19 6.00 -14.21 6.77
C TYR A 19 7.42 -14.21 6.19
N LEU A 20 7.52 -14.30 4.85
CA LEU A 20 8.80 -14.24 4.13
C LEU A 20 9.58 -12.96 4.46
N LYS A 21 8.90 -11.80 4.46
CA LYS A 21 9.56 -10.52 4.76
C LYS A 21 10.01 -10.41 6.21
N LYS A 22 9.23 -10.94 7.15
CA LYS A 22 9.66 -11.02 8.56
C LYS A 22 10.83 -11.96 8.77
N ALA A 23 10.84 -13.11 8.09
CA ALA A 23 11.96 -14.05 8.14
C ALA A 23 13.26 -13.45 7.59
N LEU A 24 13.16 -12.49 6.65
CA LEU A 24 14.28 -11.70 6.15
C LEU A 24 14.69 -10.53 7.06
N GLY A 25 14.08 -10.38 8.24
CA GLY A 25 14.41 -9.35 9.23
C GLY A 25 13.68 -8.02 9.07
N PHE A 26 12.68 -7.91 8.18
CA PHE A 26 11.87 -6.70 8.07
C PHE A 26 10.70 -6.72 9.06
N GLU A 27 10.41 -5.60 9.74
CA GLU A 27 9.31 -5.53 10.71
C GLU A 27 7.91 -5.76 10.07
N TYR A 28 7.70 -5.15 8.89
CA TYR A 28 6.48 -5.25 8.08
C TYR A 28 5.17 -4.90 8.82
N THR A 29 5.23 -4.11 9.89
CA THR A 29 4.06 -3.71 10.70
C THR A 29 3.15 -2.77 9.92
N ALA A 30 3.68 -1.72 9.30
CA ALA A 30 2.91 -0.78 8.48
C ALA A 30 2.39 -1.41 7.17
N GLU A 31 3.20 -2.28 6.57
CA GLU A 31 2.93 -2.95 5.30
C GLU A 31 1.75 -3.91 5.40
N THR A 32 1.56 -4.58 6.54
CA THR A 32 0.40 -5.45 6.76
C THR A 32 -0.93 -4.68 6.66
N ALA A 33 -0.99 -3.43 7.13
CA ALA A 33 -2.16 -2.58 6.96
C ALA A 33 -2.34 -2.11 5.49
N ALA A 34 -1.24 -1.96 4.74
CA ALA A 34 -1.30 -1.68 3.31
C ALA A 34 -1.83 -2.90 2.52
N PHE A 35 -1.34 -4.10 2.84
CA PHE A 35 -1.83 -5.34 2.25
C PHE A 35 -3.27 -5.62 2.61
N LYS A 36 -3.71 -5.31 3.84
CA LYS A 36 -5.12 -5.47 4.20
C LYS A 36 -6.04 -4.61 3.33
N ARG A 37 -5.62 -3.38 3.00
CA ARG A 37 -6.37 -2.51 2.09
C ARG A 37 -6.46 -3.07 0.67
N ILE A 38 -5.42 -3.76 0.20
CA ILE A 38 -5.42 -4.42 -1.11
C ILE A 38 -6.34 -5.65 -1.07
N ASP A 39 -6.21 -6.48 -0.04
CA ASP A 39 -7.07 -7.65 0.17
C ASP A 39 -8.56 -7.27 0.18
N THR A 40 -8.93 -6.24 0.96
CA THR A 40 -10.29 -5.71 0.97
C THR A 40 -10.71 -5.20 -0.40
N PHE A 41 -9.83 -4.54 -1.15
CA PHE A 41 -10.12 -4.10 -2.51
C PHE A 41 -10.38 -5.27 -3.46
N PHE A 42 -9.63 -6.37 -3.36
CA PHE A 42 -9.89 -7.57 -4.15
C PHE A 42 -11.23 -8.21 -3.81
N THR A 43 -11.59 -8.29 -2.52
CA THR A 43 -12.92 -8.76 -2.11
C THR A 43 -14.03 -7.86 -2.66
N GLN A 44 -13.86 -6.53 -2.61
CA GLN A 44 -14.84 -5.56 -3.10
C GLN A 44 -15.02 -5.58 -4.63
N ASN A 45 -14.03 -6.06 -5.37
CA ASN A 45 -14.10 -6.23 -6.83
C ASN A 45 -14.37 -7.69 -7.21
N GLU A 46 -14.86 -8.50 -6.25
CA GLU A 46 -15.30 -9.88 -6.46
C GLU A 46 -14.24 -10.75 -7.17
N LEU A 47 -12.96 -10.55 -6.82
CA LEU A 47 -11.88 -11.34 -7.39
C LEU A 47 -11.98 -12.80 -6.91
N THR A 48 -12.40 -13.69 -7.81
CA THR A 48 -12.58 -15.13 -7.54
C THR A 48 -11.40 -15.98 -8.00
N GLU A 49 -10.64 -15.51 -8.98
CA GLU A 49 -9.47 -16.21 -9.52
C GLU A 49 -8.18 -15.57 -9.01
N LYS A 50 -7.12 -16.36 -8.86
CA LYS A 50 -5.78 -15.87 -8.47
C LYS A 50 -5.08 -15.22 -9.66
N ILE A 51 -5.69 -14.20 -10.25
CA ILE A 51 -5.13 -13.46 -11.38
C ILE A 51 -5.37 -11.97 -11.15
N VAL A 52 -4.29 -11.19 -11.08
CA VAL A 52 -4.41 -9.73 -11.01
C VAL A 52 -4.37 -9.18 -12.43
N SER A 53 -5.54 -8.84 -12.99
CA SER A 53 -5.64 -8.32 -14.34
C SER A 53 -5.15 -6.87 -14.44
N LYS A 54 -4.87 -6.43 -15.68
CA LYS A 54 -4.54 -5.02 -15.96
C LYS A 54 -5.68 -4.09 -15.54
N ASP A 55 -6.93 -4.45 -15.85
CA ASP A 55 -8.09 -3.63 -15.53
C ASP A 55 -8.29 -3.45 -14.02
N LEU A 56 -8.10 -4.52 -13.25
CA LEU A 56 -8.16 -4.46 -11.78
C LEU A 56 -7.05 -3.56 -11.22
N CYS A 57 -5.85 -3.64 -11.79
CA CYS A 57 -4.74 -2.76 -11.45
C CYS A 57 -5.00 -1.30 -11.83
N ASP A 58 -5.62 -1.03 -12.98
CA ASP A 58 -5.98 0.31 -13.42
C ASP A 58 -7.01 0.95 -12.48
N ILE A 59 -8.00 0.18 -12.01
CA ILE A 59 -8.94 0.62 -10.96
C ILE A 59 -8.19 1.00 -9.69
N TRP A 60 -7.27 0.15 -9.23
CA TRP A 60 -6.46 0.45 -8.04
C TRP A 60 -5.59 1.70 -8.22
N CYS A 61 -5.00 1.91 -9.39
CA CYS A 61 -4.07 3.02 -9.61
C CYS A 61 -4.74 4.40 -9.68
N ARG A 62 -6.06 4.46 -9.87
CA ARG A 62 -6.81 5.73 -9.88
C ARG A 62 -6.58 6.51 -8.59
N LYS A 63 -6.32 7.80 -8.75
CA LYS A 63 -6.14 8.73 -7.64
C LYS A 63 -7.47 8.97 -6.95
N LYS A 64 -7.50 8.83 -5.63
CA LYS A 64 -8.62 9.25 -4.79
C LYS A 64 -8.56 10.76 -4.53
N SER A 65 -9.73 11.40 -4.40
CA SER A 65 -9.83 12.85 -4.16
C SER A 65 -9.13 13.28 -2.86
N TYR A 66 -9.22 12.44 -1.83
CA TYR A 66 -8.74 12.72 -0.48
C TYR A 66 -7.31 12.23 -0.17
N GLU A 67 -6.59 11.60 -1.11
CA GLU A 67 -5.22 11.16 -0.86
C GLU A 67 -4.18 12.19 -1.35
N SER A 68 -3.04 12.32 -0.68
CA SER A 68 -1.90 13.06 -1.24
C SER A 68 -1.24 12.27 -2.39
N ILE A 69 -0.42 12.93 -3.20
CA ILE A 69 0.39 12.26 -4.24
C ILE A 69 1.35 11.23 -3.61
N SER A 70 1.91 11.55 -2.44
CA SER A 70 2.78 10.64 -1.69
C SER A 70 2.02 9.38 -1.24
N ASN A 71 0.82 9.56 -0.68
CA ASN A 71 -0.01 8.45 -0.22
C ASN A 71 -0.46 7.56 -1.39
N GLN A 72 -0.82 8.17 -2.53
CA GLN A 72 -1.12 7.41 -3.76
C GLN A 72 0.11 6.60 -4.21
N SER A 73 1.29 7.23 -4.22
CA SER A 73 2.55 6.59 -4.65
C SER A 73 2.90 5.40 -3.75
N HIS A 74 2.75 5.55 -2.44
CA HIS A 74 2.97 4.47 -1.49
C HIS A 74 1.94 3.34 -1.68
N ARG A 75 0.64 3.67 -1.80
CA ARG A 75 -0.44 2.71 -2.04
C ARG A 75 -0.25 1.88 -3.32
N ILE A 76 0.18 2.51 -4.41
CA ILE A 76 0.50 1.81 -5.67
C ILE A 76 1.77 0.96 -5.51
N SER A 77 2.75 1.44 -4.73
CA SER A 77 4.00 0.71 -4.53
C SER A 77 3.82 -0.56 -3.71
N SER A 78 2.95 -0.57 -2.70
CA SER A 78 2.58 -1.79 -1.96
C SER A 78 1.95 -2.83 -2.89
N MET A 79 1.04 -2.43 -3.78
CA MET A 79 0.46 -3.32 -4.80
C MET A 79 1.55 -3.88 -5.72
N ARG A 80 2.49 -3.03 -6.16
CA ARG A 80 3.60 -3.45 -7.01
C ARG A 80 4.49 -4.51 -6.35
N VAL A 81 4.75 -4.39 -5.04
CA VAL A 81 5.48 -5.40 -4.27
C VAL A 81 4.73 -6.73 -4.30
N PHE A 82 3.42 -6.70 -4.05
CA PHE A 82 2.59 -7.90 -4.04
C PHE A 82 2.50 -8.57 -5.42
N CYS A 83 2.22 -7.81 -6.49
CA CYS A 83 2.14 -8.37 -7.85
C CYS A 83 3.45 -8.98 -8.32
N ARG A 84 4.61 -8.42 -7.95
CA ARG A 84 5.91 -9.04 -8.24
C ARG A 84 6.07 -10.37 -7.52
N TYR A 85 5.75 -10.40 -6.23
CA TYR A 85 5.78 -11.64 -5.45
C TYR A 85 4.88 -12.72 -6.08
N LEU A 86 3.66 -12.37 -6.51
CA LEU A 86 2.77 -13.31 -7.21
C LEU A 86 3.43 -13.90 -8.46
N ASN A 87 4.03 -13.06 -9.30
CA ASN A 87 4.74 -13.53 -10.49
C ASN A 87 5.94 -14.44 -10.13
N ASP A 88 6.69 -14.11 -9.08
CA ASP A 88 7.83 -14.90 -8.62
C ASP A 88 7.42 -16.31 -8.17
N ILE A 89 6.17 -16.50 -7.70
CA ILE A 89 5.61 -17.80 -7.31
C ILE A 89 4.73 -18.42 -8.41
N GLY A 90 4.76 -17.89 -9.63
CA GLY A 90 4.05 -18.44 -10.79
C GLY A 90 2.57 -18.08 -10.90
N ILE A 91 2.09 -17.13 -10.09
CA ILE A 91 0.72 -16.61 -10.16
C ILE A 91 0.69 -15.37 -11.06
N GLN A 92 -0.12 -15.42 -12.12
CA GLN A 92 -0.19 -14.33 -13.09
C GLN A 92 -0.70 -13.03 -12.47
N ALA A 93 0.15 -12.00 -12.43
CA ALA A 93 -0.21 -10.69 -11.92
C ALA A 93 0.35 -9.57 -12.79
N TYR A 94 -0.53 -8.71 -13.29
CA TYR A 94 -0.12 -7.45 -13.90
C TYR A 94 0.52 -6.55 -12.85
N VAL A 95 1.72 -6.04 -13.14
CA VAL A 95 2.50 -5.20 -12.23
C VAL A 95 2.29 -3.73 -12.61
N PRO A 96 1.77 -2.87 -11.70
CA PRO A 96 1.60 -1.46 -11.99
C PRO A 96 2.92 -0.80 -12.46
N PRO A 97 2.92 -0.07 -13.60
CA PRO A 97 4.14 0.57 -14.10
C PRO A 97 4.72 1.59 -13.11
N LYS A 98 6.00 1.92 -13.28
CA LYS A 98 6.64 3.04 -12.57
C LYS A 98 6.19 4.36 -13.20
N GLY A 99 6.21 5.45 -12.44
CA GLY A 99 5.93 6.80 -12.96
C GLY A 99 4.46 7.17 -13.15
N ILE A 100 3.52 6.36 -12.67
CA ILE A 100 2.06 6.66 -12.70
C ILE A 100 1.74 7.93 -11.89
N THR A 101 2.45 8.16 -10.79
CA THR A 101 2.26 9.31 -9.92
C THR A 101 3.20 10.44 -10.28
N ARG A 102 2.71 11.68 -10.23
CA ARG A 102 3.55 12.89 -10.33
C ARG A 102 4.50 12.96 -9.12
N LYS A 103 5.61 13.70 -9.22
CA LYS A 103 6.45 13.96 -8.04
C LYS A 103 5.65 14.78 -7.02
N SER A 104 5.64 14.34 -5.77
CA SER A 104 5.07 15.15 -4.69
C SER A 104 5.85 16.46 -4.56
N PRO A 105 5.18 17.60 -4.32
CA PRO A 105 5.87 18.83 -3.95
C PRO A 105 6.71 18.59 -2.69
N LYS A 106 7.85 19.27 -2.59
CA LYS A 106 8.73 19.17 -1.43
C LYS A 106 7.96 19.67 -0.21
N TYR A 107 7.90 18.87 0.85
CA TYR A 107 7.35 19.32 2.12
C TYR A 107 8.33 20.33 2.73
N GLU A 108 7.89 21.57 2.90
CA GLU A 108 8.61 22.56 3.69
C GLU A 108 8.11 22.44 5.13
N ALA A 109 8.97 21.95 6.02
CA ALA A 109 8.66 21.89 7.43
C ALA A 109 8.54 23.31 7.96
N HIS A 110 7.38 23.65 8.53
CA HIS A 110 7.22 24.91 9.25
C HIS A 110 7.98 24.81 10.58
N ILE A 111 9.08 25.53 10.67
CA ILE A 111 9.83 25.68 11.93
C ILE A 111 9.16 26.80 12.71
N TYR A 112 8.59 26.46 13.87
CA TYR A 112 7.96 27.45 14.73
C TYR A 112 8.99 28.46 15.25
N SER A 113 8.64 29.73 15.20
CA SER A 113 9.34 30.81 15.88
C SER A 113 9.07 30.77 17.40
N ASP A 114 9.94 31.42 18.18
CA ASP A 114 9.78 31.53 19.64
C ASP A 114 8.42 32.11 20.03
N ASP A 115 7.88 33.05 19.26
CA ASP A 115 6.59 33.67 19.52
C ASP A 115 5.42 32.74 19.18
N GLU A 116 5.51 31.93 18.13
CA GLU A 116 4.52 30.90 17.83
C GLU A 116 4.51 29.80 18.90
N LEU A 117 5.68 29.38 19.38
CA LEU A 117 5.79 28.42 20.48
C LEU A 117 5.17 28.98 21.77
N LYS A 118 5.46 30.24 22.13
CA LYS A 118 4.87 30.90 23.31
C LYS A 118 3.35 31.01 23.21
N ARG A 119 2.81 31.26 22.01
CA ARG A 119 1.35 31.31 21.78
C ARG A 119 0.71 29.92 21.83
N PHE A 120 1.36 28.92 21.24
CA PHE A 120 0.86 27.54 21.22
C PHE A 120 0.85 26.90 22.61
N LEU A 121 1.87 27.19 23.43
CA LEU A 121 2.06 26.60 24.76
C LEU A 121 1.37 27.38 25.89
N ARG A 122 0.81 28.56 25.61
CA ARG A 122 -0.04 29.30 26.56
C ARG A 122 -1.44 28.67 26.58
N LYS A 123 -1.73 27.91 27.64
CA LYS A 123 -3.10 27.63 28.09
C LYS A 123 -3.70 28.84 28.78
#